data_AF-B7FUS7-F1
#
_entry.id   AF-B7FUS7-F1
#
_cell.length_a   1.000
_cell.length_b   1.000
_cell.length_c   1.000
_cell.angle_alpha   90.00
_cell.angle_beta   90.00
_cell.angle_gamma   90.00
#
_symmetry.space_group_name_H-M   'P 1'
#
loop_
_entity.id
_entity.type
_entity.pdbx_description
1 polymer ?
#
loop_
_entity_poly.entity_id
_entity_poly.type
_entity_poly.pdbx_seq_one_letter_code
_entity_poly.pdbx_strand_id
1 'polypeptide(L)'
;MSLAKKRKAVDHKKSNGNQSKSSKVLDFDQDAFHVEIGYSELSMEGIHARIQDLCRGVPKIPDSKFAEKEGGKGSDSSGSRETLPQPIQEFHFNKTEIREWATSLQTVLEEFHLLVACVSPATYAWGTDRSGAADQNLSLLSNEFMRAQEQLIARVSPRLNDVLAPVVTLVTDKTVTEKVDGKEVKQNYFITTHEDPDYANLCYTILARNAASLRQVVIANFDKLLRAVHDFLNAQHKDNQHDSRGFVY
;
A
#
# COMPACT_ATOMS: atom_id res chain seq x y z
N MET A 1 -19.12 66.22 58.36
CA MET A 1 -19.87 65.46 59.39
C MET A 1 -21.32 65.32 58.95
N SER A 2 -21.84 64.08 58.96
CA SER A 2 -23.24 63.69 59.31
C SER A 2 -24.41 64.22 58.45
N LEU A 3 -25.51 63.53 58.10
CA LEU A 3 -25.92 62.12 57.91
C LEU A 3 -27.39 62.21 57.42
N ALA A 4 -27.73 61.41 56.41
CA ALA A 4 -28.97 60.61 56.21
C ALA A 4 -30.41 61.17 56.45
N LYS A 5 -31.28 60.95 55.45
CA LYS A 5 -32.61 60.26 55.56
C LYS A 5 -33.17 60.01 54.14
N LYS A 6 -33.15 58.80 53.55
CA LYS A 6 -33.97 57.58 53.75
C LYS A 6 -35.49 57.77 53.55
N ARG A 7 -36.02 57.27 52.41
CA ARG A 7 -37.35 56.65 52.29
C ARG A 7 -37.27 55.42 51.38
N LYS A 8 -38.10 54.42 51.69
CA LYS A 8 -38.02 52.99 51.40
C LYS A 8 -39.40 52.53 50.88
N ALA A 9 -39.46 51.68 49.85
CA ALA A 9 -40.55 50.74 49.52
C ALA A 9 -40.02 49.82 48.40
N VAL A 10 -39.53 48.61 48.69
CA VAL A 10 -40.21 47.30 48.83
C VAL A 10 -40.51 46.59 47.50
N ASP A 11 -39.75 45.51 47.31
CA ASP A 11 -39.90 44.24 46.57
C ASP A 11 -40.92 44.05 45.43
N HIS A 12 -40.40 43.55 44.30
CA HIS A 12 -40.82 42.24 43.78
C HIS A 12 -39.72 41.54 42.95
N LYS A 13 -39.25 40.41 43.48
CA LYS A 13 -38.61 39.29 42.76
C LYS A 13 -39.27 39.01 41.41
N LYS A 14 -38.48 38.93 40.33
CA LYS A 14 -38.67 37.93 39.27
C LYS A 14 -37.33 37.34 38.82
N SER A 15 -37.31 36.02 38.81
CA SER A 15 -36.26 35.08 38.38
C SER A 15 -35.67 35.46 37.02
N ASN A 16 -34.36 35.48 36.84
CA ASN A 16 -33.47 34.33 36.66
C ASN A 16 -33.97 33.34 35.60
N GLY A 17 -33.20 33.18 34.52
CA GLY A 17 -33.46 32.16 33.50
C GLY A 17 -33.20 32.57 32.05
N ASN A 18 -32.22 33.44 31.76
CA ASN A 18 -31.70 33.51 30.39
C ASN A 18 -30.72 32.34 30.18
N GLN A 19 -31.27 31.13 30.08
CA GLN A 19 -30.54 30.00 29.51
C GLN A 19 -30.36 30.28 28.02
N SER A 20 -29.31 31.03 27.70
CA SER A 20 -28.59 30.84 26.45
C SER A 20 -28.23 29.36 26.41
N LYS A 21 -28.97 28.59 25.59
CA LYS A 21 -28.58 27.24 25.20
C LYS A 21 -27.34 27.40 24.33
N SER A 22 -26.20 27.62 24.98
CA SER A 22 -24.90 27.20 24.51
C SER A 22 -25.07 25.74 24.13
N SER A 23 -25.19 25.49 22.83
CA SER A 23 -24.86 24.21 22.23
C SER A 23 -23.52 23.79 22.85
N LYS A 24 -23.56 22.93 23.86
CA LYS A 24 -22.37 22.22 24.33
C LYS A 24 -21.97 21.38 23.13
N VAL A 25 -21.09 21.92 22.29
CA VAL A 25 -20.24 21.10 21.44
C VAL A 25 -19.59 20.15 22.42
N LEU A 26 -19.95 18.86 22.31
CA LEU A 26 -19.25 17.83 23.06
C LEU A 26 -17.81 17.94 22.63
N ASP A 27 -16.96 18.41 23.55
CA ASP A 27 -15.53 18.47 23.33
C ASP A 27 -15.08 17.01 23.22
N PHE A 28 -14.89 16.55 21.99
CA PHE A 28 -14.44 15.20 21.72
C PHE A 28 -12.95 15.19 21.97
N ASP A 29 -12.56 14.61 23.10
CA ASP A 29 -11.16 14.40 23.45
C ASP A 29 -10.58 13.30 22.53
N GLN A 30 -10.06 13.74 21.39
CA GLN A 30 -9.52 12.90 20.34
C GLN A 30 -8.32 12.07 20.81
N ASP A 31 -7.49 12.64 21.68
CA ASP A 31 -6.30 11.97 22.21
C ASP A 31 -6.68 10.84 23.17
N ALA A 32 -7.67 11.08 24.05
CA ALA A 32 -8.20 10.04 24.93
C ALA A 32 -8.81 8.88 24.11
N PHE A 33 -9.52 9.18 23.03
CA PHE A 33 -10.08 8.17 22.13
C PHE A 33 -8.98 7.38 21.40
N HIS A 34 -7.95 8.04 20.88
CA HIS A 34 -6.81 7.37 20.23
C HIS A 34 -6.09 6.39 21.16
N VAL A 35 -5.87 6.79 22.43
CA VAL A 35 -5.27 5.93 23.45
C VAL A 35 -6.17 4.73 23.77
N GLU A 36 -7.48 4.94 23.90
CA GLU A 36 -8.46 3.87 24.17
C GLU A 36 -8.44 2.78 23.08
N ILE A 37 -8.39 3.18 21.82
CA ILE A 37 -8.41 2.23 20.68
C ILE A 37 -7.01 1.74 20.28
N GLY A 38 -5.94 2.23 20.94
CA GLY A 38 -4.55 1.92 20.59
C GLY A 38 -4.13 2.43 19.20
N TYR A 39 -4.79 3.47 18.70
CA TYR A 39 -4.45 4.10 17.43
C TYR A 39 -3.32 5.10 17.64
N SER A 40 -2.25 4.95 16.87
CA SER A 40 -1.19 5.94 16.76
C SER A 40 -1.13 6.43 15.34
N GLU A 41 -1.27 7.73 15.16
CA GLU A 41 -1.05 8.36 13.87
C GLU A 41 0.41 8.19 13.43
N LEU A 42 0.61 7.94 12.14
CA LEU A 42 1.92 7.77 11.54
C LEU A 42 2.52 9.15 11.27
N SER A 43 3.65 9.46 11.92
CA SER A 43 4.42 10.66 11.59
C SER A 43 5.03 10.57 10.19
N MET A 44 5.30 11.72 9.58
CA MET A 44 5.95 11.78 8.27
C MET A 44 7.35 11.18 8.26
N GLU A 45 8.09 11.32 9.35
CA GLU A 45 9.38 10.65 9.55
C GLU A 45 9.21 9.13 9.64
N GLY A 46 8.16 8.67 10.33
CA GLY A 46 7.80 7.24 10.40
C GLY A 46 7.45 6.67 9.02
N ILE A 47 6.71 7.42 8.22
CA ILE A 47 6.38 7.06 6.82
C ILE A 47 7.66 7.02 5.97
N HIS A 48 8.51 8.04 6.07
CA HIS A 48 9.79 8.08 5.37
C HIS A 48 10.66 6.85 5.68
N ALA A 49 10.80 6.52 6.97
CA ALA A 49 11.58 5.36 7.41
C ALA A 49 11.00 4.04 6.87
N ARG A 50 9.67 3.87 6.91
CA ARG A 50 9.01 2.68 6.36
C ARG A 50 9.17 2.55 4.85
N ILE A 51 9.06 3.65 4.09
CA ILE A 51 9.32 3.63 2.63
C ILE A 51 10.78 3.25 2.36
N GLN A 52 11.72 3.74 3.19
CA GLN A 52 13.13 3.42 3.05
C GLN A 52 13.40 1.93 3.29
N ASP A 53 12.75 1.35 4.30
CA ASP A 53 12.85 -0.08 4.60
C ASP A 53 12.20 -0.94 3.51
N LEU A 54 11.03 -0.54 2.99
CA LEU A 54 10.40 -1.18 1.84
C LEU A 54 11.29 -1.14 0.59
N CYS A 55 11.97 -0.02 0.35
CA CYS A 55 12.91 0.13 -0.75
C CYS A 55 14.10 -0.82 -0.64
N ARG A 56 14.61 -1.05 0.58
CA ARG A 56 15.64 -2.06 0.86
C ARG A 56 15.11 -3.48 0.74
N GLY A 57 13.83 -3.68 1.05
CA GLY A 57 13.13 -4.97 0.96
C GLY A 57 12.82 -5.42 -0.48
N VAL A 58 12.92 -4.54 -1.48
CA VAL A 58 12.67 -4.92 -2.88
C VAL A 58 13.63 -6.04 -3.32
N PRO A 59 13.11 -7.23 -3.67
CA PRO A 59 13.94 -8.40 -3.94
C PRO A 59 14.89 -8.15 -5.10
N LYS A 60 16.13 -8.59 -4.94
CA LYS A 60 17.12 -8.61 -6.03
C LYS A 60 16.75 -9.71 -7.00
N ILE A 61 17.07 -9.49 -8.27
CA ILE A 61 16.95 -10.53 -9.29
C ILE A 61 18.15 -11.45 -9.10
N PRO A 62 17.94 -12.77 -9.07
CA PRO A 62 19.04 -13.71 -8.96
C PRO A 62 20.00 -13.57 -10.16
N ASP A 63 21.29 -13.81 -9.93
CA ASP A 63 22.33 -13.67 -10.96
C ASP A 63 22.11 -14.65 -12.14
N SER A 64 21.42 -15.76 -11.88
CA SER A 64 20.95 -16.74 -12.87
C SER A 64 19.93 -16.15 -13.86
N LYS A 65 19.34 -14.97 -13.57
CA LYS A 65 18.18 -14.40 -14.28
C LYS A 65 17.05 -15.42 -14.46
N PHE A 66 16.84 -16.25 -13.43
CA PHE A 66 15.86 -17.35 -13.40
C PHE A 66 16.14 -18.49 -14.38
N ALA A 67 17.33 -18.58 -14.98
CA ALA A 67 17.69 -19.72 -15.82
C ALA A 67 17.70 -21.02 -15.00
N GLU A 68 17.14 -22.11 -15.56
CA GLU A 68 17.30 -23.44 -14.96
C GLU A 68 18.79 -23.81 -14.91
N LYS A 69 19.23 -24.37 -13.77
CA LYS A 69 20.59 -24.93 -13.68
C LYS A 69 20.64 -26.15 -14.60
N GLU A 70 21.41 -26.05 -15.69
CA GLU A 70 21.65 -27.17 -16.60
C GLU A 70 22.24 -28.37 -15.81
N GLY A 71 21.37 -29.32 -15.45
CA GLY A 71 21.78 -30.69 -15.18
C GLY A 71 22.15 -31.30 -16.52
N GLY A 72 23.45 -31.39 -16.80
CA GLY A 72 23.97 -31.79 -18.10
C GLY A 72 23.34 -33.06 -18.68
N LYS A 73 22.75 -32.92 -19.86
CA LYS A 73 22.83 -33.89 -20.95
C LYS A 73 22.87 -33.10 -22.26
N GLY A 74 24.09 -32.79 -22.69
CA GLY A 74 24.34 -32.28 -24.03
C GLY A 74 23.85 -33.29 -25.06
N SER A 75 23.01 -32.82 -25.98
CA SER A 75 22.66 -33.51 -27.21
C SER A 75 23.29 -32.72 -28.35
N ASP A 76 24.48 -33.12 -28.75
CA ASP A 76 25.04 -32.78 -30.06
C ASP A 76 24.09 -33.28 -31.16
N SER A 77 23.68 -32.40 -32.08
CA SER A 77 23.68 -32.74 -33.49
C SER A 77 23.68 -31.48 -34.36
N SER A 78 24.65 -31.45 -35.26
CA SER A 78 24.86 -30.43 -36.28
C SER A 78 23.87 -30.57 -37.44
N GLY A 79 23.43 -29.43 -37.96
CA GLY A 79 23.42 -29.16 -39.41
C GLY A 79 22.15 -29.49 -40.19
N SER A 80 21.36 -28.46 -40.48
CA SER A 80 20.86 -28.19 -41.84
C SER A 80 20.22 -26.81 -41.92
N ARG A 81 20.50 -26.13 -43.04
CA ARG A 81 20.13 -24.77 -43.35
C ARG A 81 18.68 -24.77 -43.88
N GLU A 82 17.70 -24.52 -43.02
CA GLU A 82 16.29 -24.38 -43.41
C GLU A 82 15.72 -23.01 -43.02
N THR A 83 15.21 -22.31 -44.03
CA THR A 83 14.49 -21.02 -43.98
C THR A 83 13.07 -21.21 -43.46
N LEU A 84 12.92 -21.73 -42.25
CA LEU A 84 11.67 -21.68 -41.47
C LEU A 84 11.94 -20.80 -40.24
N PRO A 85 10.98 -19.96 -39.80
CA PRO A 85 11.11 -19.30 -38.51
C PRO A 85 11.21 -20.38 -37.45
N GLN A 86 12.41 -20.56 -36.88
CA GLN A 86 12.60 -21.54 -35.82
C GLN A 86 11.64 -21.21 -34.68
N PRO A 87 11.01 -22.21 -34.05
CA PRO A 87 10.23 -21.98 -32.84
C PRO A 87 11.14 -21.24 -31.85
N ILE A 88 10.57 -20.19 -31.24
CA ILE A 88 11.25 -19.36 -30.24
C ILE A 88 11.92 -20.33 -29.26
N GLN A 89 13.26 -20.27 -29.21
CA GLN A 89 14.08 -21.10 -28.33
C GLN A 89 13.44 -21.11 -26.94
N GLU A 90 13.01 -22.29 -26.47
CA GLU A 90 12.36 -22.44 -25.18
C GLU A 90 13.35 -21.98 -24.11
N PHE A 91 13.15 -20.76 -23.61
CA PHE A 91 13.93 -20.25 -22.50
C PHE A 91 13.50 -21.05 -21.28
N HIS A 92 14.33 -22.00 -20.85
CA HIS A 92 14.07 -22.80 -19.66
C HIS A 92 14.31 -21.94 -18.42
N PHE A 93 13.21 -21.59 -17.74
CA PHE A 93 13.24 -20.80 -16.51
C PHE A 93 12.71 -21.58 -15.31
N ASN A 94 13.33 -21.33 -14.16
CA ASN A 94 12.93 -21.93 -12.90
C ASN A 94 11.66 -21.26 -12.38
N LYS A 95 10.50 -21.90 -12.63
CA LYS A 95 9.18 -21.41 -12.19
C LYS A 95 9.09 -21.18 -10.69
N THR A 96 9.78 -22.00 -9.88
CA THR A 96 9.79 -21.86 -8.42
C THR A 96 10.50 -20.59 -8.00
N GLU A 97 11.69 -20.33 -8.55
CA GLU A 97 12.47 -19.11 -8.24
C GLU A 97 11.74 -17.84 -8.70
N ILE A 98 11.06 -17.88 -9.84
CA ILE A 98 10.21 -16.77 -10.30
C ILE A 98 9.05 -16.54 -9.34
N ARG A 99 8.38 -17.61 -8.88
CA ARG A 99 7.25 -17.49 -7.96
C ARG A 99 7.69 -16.97 -6.59
N GLU A 100 8.84 -17.40 -6.09
CA GLU A 100 9.44 -16.89 -4.84
C GLU A 100 9.76 -15.39 -4.96
N TRP A 101 10.43 -14.99 -6.05
CA TRP A 101 10.72 -13.58 -6.32
C TRP A 101 9.44 -12.75 -6.44
N ALA A 102 8.45 -13.24 -7.19
CA ALA A 102 7.16 -12.58 -7.37
C ALA A 102 6.40 -12.43 -6.05
N THR A 103 6.42 -13.47 -5.21
CA THR A 103 5.80 -13.45 -3.87
C THR A 103 6.45 -12.40 -2.99
N SER A 104 7.79 -12.38 -2.94
CA SER A 104 8.54 -11.39 -2.17
C SER A 104 8.24 -9.96 -2.64
N LEU A 105 8.17 -9.74 -3.96
CA LEU A 105 7.82 -8.43 -4.50
C LEU A 105 6.39 -8.03 -4.17
N GLN A 106 5.42 -8.98 -4.25
CA GLN A 106 4.03 -8.73 -3.88
C GLN A 106 3.91 -8.32 -2.42
N THR A 107 4.62 -8.98 -1.49
CA THR A 107 4.62 -8.61 -0.07
C THR A 107 5.03 -7.15 0.14
N VAL A 108 6.11 -6.71 -0.54
CA VAL A 108 6.57 -5.32 -0.47
C VAL A 108 5.52 -4.34 -1.02
N LEU A 109 4.82 -4.71 -2.10
CA LEU A 109 3.78 -3.87 -2.69
C LEU A 109 2.54 -3.78 -1.80
N GLU A 110 2.11 -4.87 -1.18
CA GLU A 110 1.00 -4.87 -0.23
C GLU A 110 1.29 -3.98 0.98
N GLU A 111 2.47 -4.12 1.57
CA GLU A 111 2.90 -3.27 2.69
C GLU A 111 2.95 -1.79 2.28
N PHE A 112 3.41 -1.50 1.07
CA PHE A 112 3.39 -0.14 0.52
C PHE A 112 1.95 0.38 0.35
N HIS A 113 1.03 -0.40 -0.21
CA HIS A 113 -0.36 0.00 -0.39
C HIS A 113 -1.08 0.28 0.93
N LEU A 114 -0.81 -0.54 1.95
CA LEU A 114 -1.30 -0.30 3.30
C LEU A 114 -0.70 0.98 3.90
N LEU A 115 0.60 1.23 3.69
CA LEU A 115 1.23 2.46 4.13
C LEU A 115 0.59 3.71 3.49
N VAL A 116 0.34 3.69 2.19
CA VAL A 116 -0.34 4.77 1.47
C VAL A 116 -1.77 4.99 2.01
N ALA A 117 -2.49 3.91 2.35
CA ALA A 117 -3.80 4.02 2.97
C ALA A 117 -3.76 4.76 4.32
N CYS A 118 -2.64 4.65 5.06
CA CYS A 118 -2.41 5.41 6.29
C CYS A 118 -2.03 6.88 6.06
N VAL A 119 -1.56 7.26 4.87
CA VAL A 119 -1.19 8.65 4.53
C VAL A 119 -2.42 9.53 4.45
N SER A 120 -3.51 9.06 3.83
CA SER A 120 -4.74 9.84 3.65
C SER A 120 -5.30 10.46 4.96
N PRO A 121 -5.57 9.70 6.03
CA PRO A 121 -6.02 10.29 7.29
C PRO A 121 -4.96 11.20 7.93
N ALA A 122 -3.67 10.89 7.76
CA ALA A 122 -2.60 11.68 8.34
C ALA A 122 -2.39 13.03 7.65
N THR A 123 -2.80 13.17 6.36
CA THR A 123 -2.79 14.47 5.68
C THR A 123 -3.69 15.51 6.35
N TYR A 124 -4.73 15.09 7.07
CA TYR A 124 -5.60 16.01 7.79
C TYR A 124 -4.84 16.71 8.92
N ALA A 125 -4.13 15.96 9.76
CA ALA A 125 -3.30 16.53 10.81
C ALA A 125 -2.16 17.40 10.25
N TRP A 126 -1.62 17.04 9.08
CA TRP A 126 -0.55 17.83 8.46
C TRP A 126 -1.03 19.13 7.83
N GLY A 127 -2.30 19.19 7.41
CA GLY A 127 -2.89 20.35 6.74
C GLY A 127 -3.49 21.39 7.69
N THR A 128 -3.92 21.01 8.90
CA THR A 128 -4.67 21.90 9.80
C THR A 128 -3.83 23.02 10.44
N ASP A 129 -2.49 22.91 10.47
CA ASP A 129 -1.59 23.83 11.18
C ASP A 129 -0.65 24.65 10.28
N ARG A 130 -0.92 24.79 8.97
CA ARG A 130 0.10 25.34 8.04
C ARG A 130 -0.42 26.38 7.07
N SER A 131 0.43 27.36 6.75
CA SER A 131 0.18 28.38 5.72
C SER A 131 1.40 28.54 4.80
N GLY A 132 1.19 28.93 3.54
CA GLY A 132 2.27 29.27 2.62
C GLY A 132 2.89 28.06 1.90
N ALA A 133 4.20 27.84 2.08
CA ALA A 133 4.99 26.90 1.27
C ALA A 133 4.75 25.43 1.65
N ALA A 134 4.50 25.12 2.94
CA ALA A 134 4.22 23.74 3.35
C ALA A 134 2.92 23.16 2.76
N ASP A 135 1.88 23.98 2.58
CA ASP A 135 0.59 23.52 2.01
C ASP A 135 0.73 23.14 0.52
N GLN A 136 1.49 23.94 -0.24
CA GLN A 136 1.81 23.62 -1.64
C GLN A 136 2.63 22.32 -1.76
N ASN A 137 3.57 22.10 -0.83
CA ASN A 137 4.37 20.88 -0.79
C ASN A 137 3.55 19.65 -0.34
N LEU A 138 2.54 19.83 0.52
CA LEU A 138 1.64 18.75 0.93
C LEU A 138 0.79 18.26 -0.24
N SER A 139 0.27 19.18 -1.06
CA SER A 139 -0.49 18.82 -2.26
C SER A 139 0.39 18.05 -3.27
N LEU A 140 1.62 18.52 -3.50
CA LEU A 140 2.58 17.82 -4.34
C LEU A 140 2.87 16.41 -3.83
N LEU A 141 3.17 16.29 -2.54
CA LEU A 141 3.45 15.02 -1.88
C LEU A 141 2.28 14.02 -2.02
N SER A 142 1.05 14.47 -1.72
CA SER A 142 -0.15 13.63 -1.81
C SER A 142 -0.37 13.12 -3.24
N ASN A 143 -0.23 14.01 -4.23
CA ASN A 143 -0.31 13.63 -5.63
C ASN A 143 0.77 12.60 -6.02
N GLU A 144 1.98 12.71 -5.46
CA GLU A 144 3.05 11.76 -5.73
C GLU A 144 2.80 10.38 -5.11
N PHE A 145 2.25 10.31 -3.89
CA PHE A 145 1.80 9.05 -3.30
C PHE A 145 0.75 8.34 -4.15
N MET A 146 -0.27 9.07 -4.60
CA MET A 146 -1.34 8.52 -5.44
C MET A 146 -0.79 8.03 -6.79
N ARG A 147 0.04 8.84 -7.46
CA ARG A 147 0.65 8.45 -8.74
C ARG A 147 1.54 7.22 -8.62
N ALA A 148 2.35 7.15 -7.55
CA ALA A 148 3.18 5.97 -7.30
C ALA A 148 2.31 4.73 -7.09
N GLN A 149 1.27 4.82 -6.27
CA GLN A 149 0.33 3.73 -6.06
C GLN A 149 -0.34 3.27 -7.37
N GLU A 150 -0.88 4.19 -8.16
CA GLU A 150 -1.49 3.89 -9.45
C GLU A 150 -0.53 3.22 -10.42
N GLN A 151 0.71 3.72 -10.51
CA GLN A 151 1.72 3.15 -11.41
C GLN A 151 2.08 1.72 -11.02
N LEU A 152 2.22 1.44 -9.73
CA LEU A 152 2.53 0.09 -9.24
C LEU A 152 1.35 -0.87 -9.45
N ILE A 153 0.13 -0.44 -9.12
CA ILE A 153 -1.09 -1.23 -9.33
C ILE A 153 -1.34 -1.51 -10.81
N ALA A 154 -1.11 -0.55 -11.71
CA ALA A 154 -1.41 -0.72 -13.12
C ALA A 154 -0.34 -1.50 -13.88
N ARG A 155 0.93 -1.48 -13.43
CA ARG A 155 2.07 -2.00 -14.20
C ARG A 155 2.72 -3.24 -13.59
N VAL A 156 2.76 -3.34 -12.26
CA VAL A 156 3.49 -4.41 -11.56
C VAL A 156 2.52 -5.48 -11.05
N SER A 157 1.49 -5.09 -10.30
CA SER A 157 0.56 -6.03 -9.67
C SER A 157 -0.13 -7.03 -10.63
N PRO A 158 -0.56 -6.64 -11.86
CA PRO A 158 -1.21 -7.59 -12.77
C PRO A 158 -0.25 -8.69 -13.21
N ARG A 159 1.03 -8.34 -13.44
CA ARG A 159 2.07 -9.28 -13.87
C ARG A 159 2.46 -10.26 -12.78
N LEU A 160 2.37 -9.84 -11.52
CA LEU A 160 2.54 -10.73 -10.38
C LEU A 160 1.33 -11.65 -10.22
N ASN A 161 0.11 -11.10 -10.30
CA ASN A 161 -1.12 -11.87 -10.18
C ASN A 161 -1.26 -12.95 -11.26
N ASP A 162 -0.86 -12.66 -12.50
CA ASP A 162 -0.84 -13.62 -13.61
C ASP A 162 -0.06 -14.91 -13.28
N VAL A 163 0.95 -14.82 -12.42
CA VAL A 163 1.82 -15.93 -12.01
C VAL A 163 1.46 -16.49 -10.62
N LEU A 164 1.08 -15.64 -9.69
CA LEU A 164 0.77 -16.01 -8.31
C LEU A 164 -0.62 -16.66 -8.19
N ALA A 165 -1.60 -16.12 -8.91
CA ALA A 165 -3.00 -16.51 -8.90
C ALA A 165 -3.53 -16.76 -10.33
N PRO A 166 -3.00 -17.77 -11.04
CA PRO A 166 -3.49 -18.13 -12.37
C PRO A 166 -4.93 -18.64 -12.31
N VAL A 167 -5.69 -18.41 -13.37
CA VAL A 167 -7.07 -18.90 -13.48
C VAL A 167 -7.08 -20.43 -13.51
N VAL A 168 -7.88 -21.03 -12.61
CA VAL A 168 -8.03 -22.48 -12.47
C VAL A 168 -9.51 -22.83 -12.48
N THR A 169 -9.89 -23.84 -13.27
CA THR A 169 -11.23 -24.42 -13.18
C THR A 169 -11.21 -25.51 -12.10
N LEU A 170 -12.19 -25.45 -11.20
CA LEU A 170 -12.44 -26.53 -10.25
C LEU A 170 -13.26 -27.63 -10.95
N VAL A 171 -12.65 -28.79 -11.18
CA VAL A 171 -13.33 -29.92 -11.84
C VAL A 171 -13.54 -31.03 -10.83
N THR A 172 -14.73 -31.63 -10.82
CA THR A 172 -15.00 -32.84 -10.02
C THR A 172 -14.22 -34.00 -10.64
N ASP A 173 -13.21 -34.47 -9.94
CA ASP A 173 -12.34 -35.57 -10.39
C ASP A 173 -13.01 -36.92 -10.14
N LYS A 174 -13.49 -37.14 -8.90
CA LYS A 174 -14.09 -38.42 -8.51
C LYS A 174 -15.25 -38.21 -7.57
N THR A 175 -16.35 -38.92 -7.81
CA THR A 175 -17.44 -39.07 -6.86
C THR A 175 -17.36 -40.47 -6.26
N VAL A 176 -16.94 -40.56 -5.00
CA VAL A 176 -16.97 -41.82 -4.25
C VAL A 176 -18.30 -41.88 -3.52
N THR A 177 -19.05 -42.96 -3.74
CA THR A 177 -20.27 -43.23 -2.99
C THR A 177 -19.99 -44.37 -2.04
N GLU A 178 -19.82 -44.06 -0.75
CA GLU A 178 -19.64 -45.08 0.29
C GLU A 178 -20.95 -45.31 1.02
N LYS A 179 -21.23 -46.59 1.30
CA LYS A 179 -22.43 -47.01 2.03
C LYS A 179 -21.99 -47.39 3.45
N VAL A 180 -22.16 -46.46 4.38
CA VAL A 180 -21.82 -46.65 5.80
C VAL A 180 -23.12 -46.67 6.59
N ASP A 181 -23.37 -47.75 7.35
CA ASP A 181 -24.55 -47.95 8.20
C ASP A 181 -25.91 -47.69 7.52
N GLY A 182 -26.05 -48.15 6.26
CA GLY A 182 -27.30 -48.03 5.50
C GLY A 182 -27.60 -46.62 4.98
N LYS A 183 -26.73 -45.63 5.24
CA LYS A 183 -26.76 -44.30 4.60
C LYS A 183 -25.74 -44.23 3.48
N GLU A 184 -26.18 -43.75 2.32
CA GLU A 184 -25.30 -43.45 1.19
C GLU A 184 -24.68 -42.07 1.40
N VAL A 185 -23.36 -42.03 1.56
CA VAL A 185 -22.58 -40.79 1.63
C VAL A 185 -21.87 -40.61 0.29
N LYS A 186 -22.23 -39.55 -0.43
CA LYS A 186 -21.54 -39.14 -1.67
C LYS A 186 -20.46 -38.12 -1.32
N GLN A 187 -19.21 -38.48 -1.58
CA GLN A 187 -18.07 -37.60 -1.41
C GLN A 187 -17.49 -37.25 -2.78
N ASN A 188 -17.53 -35.96 -3.13
CA ASN A 188 -16.94 -35.43 -4.35
C ASN A 188 -15.52 -34.94 -4.05
N TYR A 189 -14.55 -35.46 -4.81
CA TYR A 189 -13.18 -34.99 -4.84
C TYR A 189 -13.03 -34.02 -6.00
N PHE A 190 -12.48 -32.84 -5.72
CA PHE A 190 -12.27 -31.79 -6.71
C PHE A 190 -10.77 -31.62 -6.97
N ILE A 191 -10.40 -31.45 -8.23
CA ILE A 191 -9.06 -31.04 -8.65
C ILE A 191 -9.11 -29.65 -9.26
N THR A 192 -8.05 -28.89 -9.05
CA THR A 192 -7.80 -27.62 -9.74
C THR A 192 -6.91 -27.88 -10.94
N THR A 193 -7.45 -27.68 -12.13
CA THR A 193 -6.69 -27.76 -13.38
C THR A 193 -6.53 -26.37 -13.96
N HIS A 194 -5.33 -26.03 -14.44
CA HIS A 194 -5.13 -24.77 -15.17
C HIS A 194 -6.00 -24.74 -16.42
N GLU A 195 -6.70 -23.64 -16.63
CA GLU A 195 -7.55 -23.45 -17.81
C GLU A 195 -6.73 -23.40 -19.10
N ASP A 196 -5.55 -22.79 -19.04
CA ASP A 196 -4.63 -22.65 -20.17
C ASP A 196 -3.16 -22.74 -19.69
N PRO A 197 -2.53 -23.93 -19.83
CA PRO A 197 -1.12 -24.12 -19.49
C PRO A 197 -0.16 -23.28 -20.33
N ASP A 198 -0.50 -22.99 -21.59
CA ASP A 198 0.34 -22.23 -22.51
C ASP A 198 0.34 -20.74 -22.13
N TYR A 199 -0.83 -20.20 -21.79
CA TYR A 199 -0.95 -18.86 -21.23
C TYR A 199 -0.18 -18.72 -19.91
N ALA A 200 -0.28 -19.71 -19.01
CA ALA A 200 0.49 -19.69 -17.77
C ALA A 200 2.00 -19.65 -18.05
N ASN A 201 2.50 -20.49 -18.97
CA ASN A 201 3.91 -20.48 -19.40
C ASN A 201 4.32 -19.12 -20.02
N LEU A 202 3.45 -18.51 -20.82
CA LEU A 202 3.66 -17.18 -21.37
C LEU A 202 3.79 -16.13 -20.27
N CYS A 203 2.95 -16.17 -19.23
CA CYS A 203 3.02 -15.26 -18.09
C CYS A 203 4.36 -15.40 -17.33
N TYR A 204 4.82 -16.62 -17.06
CA TYR A 204 6.16 -16.84 -16.48
C TYR A 204 7.26 -16.28 -17.37
N THR A 205 7.18 -16.48 -18.68
CA THR A 205 8.16 -15.98 -19.65
C THR A 205 8.22 -14.45 -19.64
N ILE A 206 7.06 -13.80 -19.71
CA ILE A 206 6.94 -12.34 -19.70
C ILE A 206 7.47 -11.78 -18.38
N LEU A 207 7.15 -12.43 -17.25
CA LEU A 207 7.61 -11.98 -15.93
C LEU A 207 9.13 -12.09 -15.80
N ALA A 208 9.70 -13.24 -16.16
CA ALA A 208 11.15 -13.47 -16.10
C ALA A 208 11.92 -12.45 -16.96
N ARG A 209 11.46 -12.21 -18.20
CA ARG A 209 12.09 -11.25 -19.12
C ARG A 209 12.01 -9.81 -18.64
N ASN A 210 10.91 -9.44 -17.99
CA ASN A 210 10.66 -8.06 -17.57
C ASN A 210 10.99 -7.78 -16.10
N ALA A 211 11.43 -8.77 -15.33
CA ALA A 211 11.69 -8.65 -13.89
C ALA A 211 12.61 -7.47 -13.55
N ALA A 212 13.67 -7.24 -14.35
CA ALA A 212 14.60 -6.11 -14.18
C ALA A 212 13.90 -4.76 -14.32
N SER A 213 13.10 -4.59 -15.35
CA SER A 213 12.32 -3.38 -15.59
C SER A 213 11.26 -3.17 -14.50
N LEU A 214 10.56 -4.23 -14.09
CA LEU A 214 9.56 -4.16 -13.01
C LEU A 214 10.20 -3.75 -11.69
N ARG A 215 11.32 -4.35 -11.33
CA ARG A 215 12.09 -3.97 -10.14
C ARG A 215 12.52 -2.51 -10.21
N GLN A 216 12.99 -2.04 -11.36
CA GLN A 216 13.41 -0.65 -11.54
C GLN A 216 12.24 0.33 -11.41
N VAL A 217 11.05 -0.03 -11.91
CA VAL A 217 9.83 0.78 -11.75
C VAL A 217 9.48 0.93 -10.27
N VAL A 218 9.55 -0.17 -9.49
CA VAL A 218 9.29 -0.14 -8.04
C VAL A 218 10.28 0.77 -7.31
N ILE A 219 11.58 0.58 -7.56
CA ILE A 219 12.63 1.36 -6.90
C ILE A 219 12.56 2.84 -7.27
N ALA A 220 12.33 3.16 -8.55
CA ALA A 220 12.22 4.54 -9.00
C ALA A 220 11.04 5.26 -8.34
N ASN A 221 9.91 4.56 -8.14
CA ASN A 221 8.77 5.12 -7.41
C ASN A 221 9.10 5.35 -5.94
N PHE A 222 9.73 4.38 -5.26
CA PHE A 222 10.15 4.57 -3.87
C PHE A 222 11.18 5.68 -3.69
N ASP A 223 12.19 5.77 -4.56
CA ASP A 223 13.17 6.85 -4.54
C ASP A 223 12.50 8.23 -4.73
N LYS A 224 11.55 8.32 -5.68
CA LYS A 224 10.77 9.55 -5.88
C LYS A 224 9.98 9.94 -4.64
N LEU A 225 9.31 8.98 -3.98
CA LEU A 225 8.55 9.24 -2.77
C LEU A 225 9.44 9.65 -1.60
N LEU A 226 10.60 9.00 -1.42
CA LEU A 226 11.56 9.39 -0.40
C LEU A 226 12.00 10.85 -0.57
N ARG A 227 12.29 11.27 -1.81
CA ARG A 227 12.62 12.67 -2.12
C ARG A 227 11.44 13.60 -1.82
N ALA A 228 10.23 13.26 -2.24
CA ALA A 228 9.05 14.09 -2.00
C ALA A 228 8.77 14.28 -0.49
N VAL A 229 8.87 13.20 0.29
CA VAL A 229 8.72 13.25 1.76
C VAL A 229 9.84 14.08 2.39
N HIS A 230 11.09 13.90 1.94
CA HIS A 230 12.22 14.67 2.43
C HIS A 230 12.10 16.18 2.14
N ASP A 231 11.69 16.54 0.92
CA ASP A 231 11.45 17.92 0.52
C ASP A 231 10.35 18.56 1.36
N PHE A 232 9.28 17.81 1.63
CA PHE A 232 8.21 18.24 2.52
C PHE A 232 8.72 18.50 3.94
N LEU A 233 9.44 17.55 4.54
CA LEU A 233 10.03 17.70 5.88
C LEU A 233 10.96 18.92 5.96
N ASN A 234 11.79 19.14 4.94
CA ASN A 234 12.66 20.31 4.85
C ASN A 234 11.87 21.62 4.74
N ALA A 235 10.75 21.63 4.01
CA ALA A 235 9.85 22.78 3.94
C ALA A 235 9.20 23.06 5.30
N GLN A 236 8.75 22.01 6.00
CA GLN A 236 8.19 22.13 7.35
C GLN A 236 9.17 22.79 8.33
N HIS A 237 10.44 22.38 8.31
CA HIS A 237 11.46 22.96 9.18
C HIS A 237 11.71 24.45 8.90
N LYS A 238 11.59 24.88 7.64
CA LYS A 238 11.77 26.29 7.24
C LYS A 238 10.59 27.16 7.67
N ASP A 239 9.36 26.68 7.52
CA ASP A 239 8.17 27.43 7.94
C ASP A 239 8.15 27.64 9.47
N ASN A 240 8.53 26.62 10.26
CA ASN A 240 8.65 26.75 11.72
C ASN A 240 9.70 27.79 12.16
N GLN A 241 10.74 28.04 11.36
CA GLN A 241 11.74 29.08 11.65
C GLN A 241 11.18 30.49 11.41
N HIS A 242 10.29 30.66 10.45
CA HIS A 242 9.68 31.96 10.15
C HIS A 242 8.60 32.35 11.18
N ASP A 243 7.86 31.39 11.72
CA ASP A 243 6.83 31.64 12.75
C ASP A 243 7.42 32.08 14.10
N SER A 244 8.67 31.68 14.40
CA SER A 244 9.39 32.14 15.59
C SER A 244 9.80 33.62 15.55
N ARG A 245 9.72 34.27 14.38
CA ARG A 245 9.82 35.74 14.26
C ARG A 245 8.42 36.32 14.36
N GLY A 246 7.87 36.28 15.58
CA GLY A 246 6.55 36.80 15.90
C GLY A 246 6.29 38.15 15.24
N PHE A 247 5.12 38.27 14.62
CA PHE A 247 4.53 39.55 14.28
C PHE A 247 4.38 40.35 15.57
N VAL A 248 5.34 41.23 15.83
CA VAL A 248 5.18 42.34 16.77
C VAL A 248 4.24 43.32 16.08
N TYR A 249 2.94 43.22 16.40
CA TYR A 249 1.99 44.32 16.26
C TYR A 249 1.86 45.04 17.60
#